data_AF-A0A955STM8-F1
#
_entry.id   AF-A0A955STM8-F1
#
_cell.length_a   1.000
_cell.length_b   1.000
_cell.length_c   1.000
_cell.angle_alpha   90.00
_cell.angle_beta   90.00
_cell.angle_gamma   90.00
#
_symmetry.space_group_name_H-M   'P 1'
#
loop_
_entity.id
_entity.type
_entity.pdbx_description
1 polymer ?
#
loop_
_entity_poly.entity_id
_entity_poly.type
_entity_poly.pdbx_seq_one_letter_code
_entity_poly.pdbx_strand_id
1 'polypeptide(L)'
;HSNLTYQVTLGEKEYVLRRPPFGSKVKGAHDMGREFTVLSHLSKVYPQAPTPILFCQDPEVIGADFYLMQRIQGIIYRNRKPDDFDLSQEEIKETCVSFVKNLVHLHSIDYEAAGLAELKREGQYTERQVMGWSKRYFGSKTDEVLDIEATSKWLQERIPPDSGSVIVHNDYKFDNIVLDPDDSSKIIGVLDWEMTTIGDPLMDLGTALGYWAENEDEDEIKVVQSFLTTLPGALNRQELADLYASESGRPIPELTFYYVFALFKLAVIVQQIYYRYHQGLTQDPRFAKMIDMVYALGKKSQRAIESNSIRP
;
A
#
# COMPACT_ATOMS: atom_id res chain seq x y z
N HIS A 1 5.69 -8.55 12.97
CA HIS A 1 4.47 -7.93 13.49
C HIS A 1 4.47 -6.48 13.02
N SER A 2 3.36 -5.96 12.51
CA SER A 2 3.21 -4.54 12.19
C SER A 2 3.15 -3.69 13.47
N ASN A 3 3.29 -2.37 13.34
CA ASN A 3 3.14 -1.45 14.47
C ASN A 3 1.79 -1.65 15.17
N LEU A 4 1.77 -1.44 16.48
CA LEU A 4 0.56 -1.52 17.29
C LEU A 4 -0.11 -0.16 17.29
N THR A 5 -1.42 -0.16 17.04
CA THR A 5 -2.25 1.05 16.94
C THR A 5 -3.35 1.00 17.99
N TYR A 6 -3.46 2.03 18.81
CA TYR A 6 -4.43 2.12 19.91
C TYR A 6 -5.25 3.40 19.79
N GLN A 7 -6.54 3.32 20.14
CA GLN A 7 -7.31 4.53 20.43
C GLN A 7 -6.97 5.03 21.83
N VAL A 8 -6.72 6.33 21.97
CA VAL A 8 -6.52 7.01 23.25
C VAL A 8 -7.60 8.09 23.39
N THR A 9 -8.36 8.03 24.47
CA THR A 9 -9.39 9.02 24.78
C THR A 9 -8.92 9.90 25.94
N LEU A 10 -8.96 11.22 25.74
CA LEU A 10 -8.66 12.22 26.76
C LEU A 10 -9.81 13.22 26.84
N GLY A 11 -10.68 13.04 27.84
CA GLY A 11 -11.94 13.77 27.92
C GLY A 11 -12.82 13.45 26.72
N GLU A 12 -13.23 14.48 25.98
CA GLU A 12 -14.03 14.35 24.76
C GLU A 12 -13.17 14.20 23.48
N LYS A 13 -11.84 14.27 23.59
CA LYS A 13 -10.94 14.16 22.44
C LYS A 13 -10.44 12.74 22.27
N GLU A 14 -10.34 12.31 21.02
CA GLU A 14 -9.82 11.00 20.65
C GLU A 14 -8.59 11.13 19.76
N TYR A 15 -7.63 10.26 20.04
CA TYR A 15 -6.35 10.19 19.36
C TYR A 15 -6.04 8.75 18.97
N VAL A 16 -5.07 8.60 18.08
CA VAL A 16 -4.49 7.32 17.73
C VAL A 16 -3.03 7.30 18.19
N LEU A 17 -2.66 6.31 19.00
CA LEU A 17 -1.29 6.04 19.40
C LEU A 17 -0.71 4.94 18.53
N ARG A 18 0.47 5.18 17.95
CA ARG A 18 1.26 4.15 17.25
C ARG A 18 2.57 3.89 17.98
N ARG A 19 2.91 2.61 18.15
CA ARG A 19 4.17 2.15 18.75
C ARG A 19 4.69 0.87 18.08
N PRO A 20 5.98 0.53 18.27
CA PRO A 20 6.52 -0.75 17.83
C PRO A 20 5.86 -1.96 18.53
N PRO A 21 5.87 -3.15 17.91
CA PRO A 21 5.48 -4.39 18.56
C PRO A 21 6.28 -4.66 19.83
N PHE A 22 5.68 -5.35 20.80
CA PHE A 22 6.39 -5.84 21.98
C PHE A 22 7.58 -6.72 21.58
N GLY A 23 8.73 -6.49 22.21
CA GLY A 23 9.95 -7.27 21.96
C GLY A 23 10.61 -7.06 20.59
N SER A 24 10.18 -6.07 19.80
CA SER A 24 10.84 -5.74 18.54
C SER A 24 12.29 -5.30 18.80
N LYS A 25 13.25 -6.04 18.25
CA LYS A 25 14.69 -5.71 18.25
C LYS A 25 15.22 -5.35 16.87
N VAL A 26 14.36 -5.29 15.86
CA VAL A 26 14.76 -5.08 14.47
C VAL A 26 15.08 -3.60 14.28
N LYS A 27 16.37 -3.24 14.22
CA LYS A 27 16.79 -1.86 13.94
C LYS A 27 16.25 -1.40 12.58
N GLY A 28 15.55 -0.28 12.55
CA GLY A 28 15.04 0.37 11.34
C GLY A 28 13.68 -0.12 10.82
N ALA A 29 13.21 -1.30 11.25
CA ALA A 29 11.80 -1.66 11.11
C ALA A 29 11.07 -1.10 12.34
N HIS A 30 9.99 -0.34 12.17
CA HIS A 30 9.25 0.34 13.25
C HIS A 30 9.86 1.64 13.77
N ASP A 31 10.44 2.44 12.88
CA ASP A 31 10.93 3.79 13.22
C ASP A 31 9.77 4.79 13.37
N MET A 32 9.26 4.93 14.60
CA MET A 32 8.18 5.87 14.93
C MET A 32 8.59 7.33 14.74
N GLY A 33 9.87 7.65 14.91
CA GLY A 33 10.38 9.01 14.70
C GLY A 33 10.33 9.39 13.23
N ARG A 34 10.70 8.46 12.33
CA ARG A 34 10.54 8.65 10.88
C ARG A 34 9.08 8.88 10.51
N GLU A 35 8.17 8.02 10.93
CA GLU A 35 6.74 8.15 10.58
C GLU A 35 6.15 9.47 11.10
N PHE A 36 6.44 9.84 12.35
CA PHE A 36 6.04 11.12 12.92
C PHE A 36 6.60 12.31 12.14
N THR A 37 7.86 12.26 11.74
CA THR A 37 8.51 13.33 10.97
C THR A 37 7.84 13.49 9.61
N VAL A 38 7.62 12.39 8.88
CA VAL A 38 6.92 12.41 7.59
C VAL A 38 5.54 13.06 7.73
N LEU A 39 4.73 12.61 8.69
CA LEU A 39 3.41 13.18 8.94
C LEU A 39 3.47 14.66 9.32
N SER A 40 4.47 15.10 10.08
CA SER A 40 4.59 16.50 10.57
C SER A 40 4.86 17.50 9.46
N HIS A 41 5.44 17.03 8.35
CA HIS A 41 5.65 17.80 7.13
C HIS A 41 4.46 17.65 6.18
N LEU A 42 4.05 16.41 5.93
CA LEU A 42 3.04 16.08 4.96
C LEU A 42 1.65 16.65 5.32
N SER A 43 1.23 16.58 6.58
CA SER A 43 -0.11 17.04 6.99
C SER A 43 -0.32 18.55 6.80
N LYS A 44 0.74 19.32 6.55
CA LYS A 44 0.67 20.77 6.25
C LYS A 44 0.35 21.06 4.78
N VAL A 45 0.63 20.11 3.89
CA VAL A 45 0.49 20.26 2.43
C VAL A 45 -0.47 19.24 1.82
N TYR A 46 -0.82 18.20 2.58
CA TYR A 46 -1.73 17.14 2.18
C TYR A 46 -2.77 16.91 3.29
N PRO A 47 -3.96 17.53 3.20
CA PRO A 47 -4.96 17.51 4.27
C PRO A 47 -5.47 16.11 4.65
N GLN A 48 -5.34 15.13 3.74
CA GLN A 48 -5.73 13.75 4.00
C GLN A 48 -4.70 12.97 4.84
N ALA A 49 -3.48 13.48 5.07
CA ALA A 49 -2.56 12.85 6.01
C ALA A 49 -3.00 13.15 7.46
N PRO A 50 -3.00 12.15 8.37
CA PRO A 50 -3.31 12.38 9.78
C PRO A 50 -2.37 13.41 10.40
N THR A 51 -2.93 14.37 11.12
CA THR A 51 -2.14 15.37 11.85
C THR A 51 -1.45 14.72 13.06
N PRO A 52 -0.11 14.67 13.10
CA PRO A 52 0.60 14.19 14.28
C PRO A 52 0.53 15.23 15.40
N ILE A 53 0.43 14.76 16.63
CA ILE A 53 0.19 15.59 17.83
C ILE A 53 1.42 15.62 18.75
N LEU A 54 2.00 14.45 18.99
CA LEU A 54 3.10 14.29 19.94
C LEU A 54 3.98 13.13 19.52
N PHE A 55 5.29 13.27 19.63
CA PHE A 55 6.24 12.16 19.62
C PHE A 55 6.92 12.06 20.98
N CYS A 56 7.03 10.85 21.51
CA CYS A 56 7.65 10.59 22.80
C CYS A 56 8.67 9.45 22.64
N GLN A 57 9.89 9.73 23.07
CA GLN A 57 11.02 8.77 23.09
C GLN A 57 11.44 8.41 24.51
N ASP A 58 10.67 8.84 25.50
CA ASP A 58 10.94 8.53 26.89
C ASP A 58 10.42 7.12 27.20
N PRO A 59 11.33 6.13 27.38
CA PRO A 59 10.92 4.76 27.64
C PRO A 59 10.20 4.61 28.99
N GLU A 60 10.31 5.57 29.91
CA GLU A 60 9.62 5.52 31.21
C GLU A 60 8.09 5.66 31.07
N VAL A 61 7.59 6.22 29.96
CA VAL A 61 6.16 6.48 29.77
C VAL A 61 5.38 5.20 29.41
N ILE A 62 5.78 4.48 28.35
CA ILE A 62 5.13 3.21 27.93
C ILE A 62 6.12 2.10 27.47
N GLY A 63 7.41 2.27 27.75
CA GLY A 63 8.44 1.28 27.43
C GLY A 63 8.87 1.20 25.96
N ALA A 64 8.52 2.19 25.12
CA ALA A 64 8.95 2.30 23.73
C ALA A 64 8.68 3.70 23.18
N ASP A 65 9.40 4.09 22.12
CA ASP A 65 9.07 5.25 21.29
C ASP A 65 7.65 5.11 20.75
N PHE A 66 6.88 6.20 20.79
CA PHE A 66 5.53 6.24 20.25
C PHE A 66 5.16 7.64 19.80
N TYR A 67 4.14 7.74 18.96
CA TYR A 67 3.53 9.01 18.65
C TYR A 67 2.01 8.96 18.75
N LEU A 68 1.41 10.12 18.98
CA LEU A 68 -0.02 10.37 18.91
C LEU A 68 -0.33 11.15 17.63
N MET A 69 -1.44 10.82 17.00
CA MET A 69 -2.02 11.58 15.89
C MET A 69 -3.52 11.78 16.11
N GLN A 70 -4.10 12.74 15.39
CA GLN A 70 -5.54 12.95 15.36
C GLN A 70 -6.26 11.66 14.90
N ARG A 71 -7.35 11.30 15.59
CA ARG A 71 -8.27 10.28 15.08
C ARG A 71 -9.11 10.86 13.96
N ILE A 72 -9.08 10.23 12.79
CA ILE A 72 -10.02 10.51 11.69
C ILE A 72 -11.21 9.57 11.87
N GLN A 73 -12.41 10.14 12.00
CA GLN A 73 -13.65 9.36 12.11
C GLN A 73 -14.27 9.26 10.71
N GLY A 74 -14.31 8.05 10.15
CA GLY A 74 -14.85 7.79 8.82
C GLY A 74 -14.97 6.30 8.54
N ILE A 75 -15.26 5.97 7.28
CA ILE A 75 -15.50 4.60 6.81
C ILE A 75 -14.28 4.08 6.07
N ILE A 76 -13.92 2.81 6.31
CA ILE A 76 -12.86 2.10 5.57
C ILE A 76 -13.48 0.83 4.98
N TYR A 77 -13.55 0.75 3.65
CA TYR A 77 -14.06 -0.45 2.96
C TYR A 77 -12.94 -1.47 2.74
N ARG A 78 -12.92 -2.50 3.59
CA ARG A 78 -11.98 -3.63 3.52
C ARG A 78 -12.54 -4.79 2.70
N ASN A 79 -12.12 -6.02 2.98
CA ASN A 79 -12.51 -7.22 2.25
C ASN A 79 -13.92 -7.76 2.54
N ARG A 80 -14.55 -7.39 3.66
CA ARG A 80 -15.90 -7.82 4.00
C ARG A 80 -16.90 -6.70 3.73
N LYS A 81 -17.84 -6.95 2.82
CA LYS A 81 -18.98 -6.07 2.58
C LYS A 81 -19.84 -5.98 3.85
N PRO A 82 -20.08 -4.78 4.39
CA PRO A 82 -20.96 -4.65 5.54
C PRO A 82 -22.43 -4.85 5.12
N ASP A 83 -23.26 -5.26 6.08
CA ASP A 83 -24.66 -5.65 5.81
C ASP A 83 -25.53 -4.44 5.44
N ASP A 84 -25.16 -3.26 5.94
CA ASP A 84 -25.76 -1.95 5.67
C ASP A 84 -25.12 -1.20 4.49
N PHE A 85 -24.29 -1.87 3.68
CA PHE A 85 -23.74 -1.26 2.46
C PHE A 85 -24.85 -0.93 1.44
N ASP A 86 -25.00 0.34 1.08
CA ASP A 86 -26.09 0.85 0.25
C ASP A 86 -25.68 1.78 -0.91
N LEU A 87 -24.38 1.92 -1.20
CA LEU A 87 -23.92 2.76 -2.31
C LEU A 87 -24.45 2.25 -3.67
N SER A 88 -24.97 3.18 -4.46
CA SER A 88 -25.35 2.96 -5.86
C SER A 88 -24.13 2.76 -6.76
N GLN A 89 -24.34 2.26 -7.98
CA GLN A 89 -23.26 2.07 -8.95
C GLN A 89 -22.55 3.39 -9.30
N GLU A 90 -23.29 4.51 -9.32
CA GLU A 90 -22.69 5.83 -9.60
C GLU A 90 -21.83 6.30 -8.42
N GLU A 91 -22.30 6.15 -7.19
CA GLU A 91 -21.51 6.49 -5.99
C GLU A 91 -20.24 5.63 -5.87
N ILE A 92 -20.33 4.33 -6.21
CA ILE A 92 -19.15 3.45 -6.28
C ILE A 92 -18.16 3.99 -7.31
N LYS A 93 -18.63 4.36 -8.51
CA LYS A 93 -17.79 4.93 -9.56
C LYS A 93 -17.14 6.24 -9.13
N GLU A 94 -17.89 7.15 -8.52
CA GLU A 94 -17.39 8.41 -7.99
C GLU A 94 -16.35 8.21 -6.87
N THR A 95 -16.53 7.20 -6.04
CA THR A 95 -15.54 6.77 -5.04
C THR A 95 -14.25 6.32 -5.71
N CYS A 96 -14.32 5.49 -6.76
CA CYS A 96 -13.14 5.05 -7.52
C CYS A 96 -12.45 6.23 -8.24
N VAL A 97 -13.21 7.17 -8.80
CA VAL A 97 -12.65 8.39 -9.41
C VAL A 97 -11.90 9.22 -8.37
N SER A 98 -12.48 9.38 -7.18
CA SER A 98 -11.88 10.14 -6.08
C SER A 98 -10.62 9.47 -5.54
N PHE A 99 -10.58 8.13 -5.49
CA PHE A 99 -9.38 7.35 -5.19
C PHE A 99 -8.22 7.71 -6.13
N VAL A 100 -8.47 7.77 -7.44
CA VAL A 100 -7.44 8.13 -8.43
C VAL A 100 -7.02 9.58 -8.32
N LYS A 101 -7.98 10.51 -8.24
CA LYS A 101 -7.69 11.95 -8.11
C LYS A 101 -6.89 12.26 -6.85
N ASN A 102 -7.16 11.57 -5.76
CA ASN A 102 -6.41 11.74 -4.52
C ASN A 102 -4.97 11.18 -4.62
N LEU A 103 -4.75 10.08 -5.36
CA LEU A 103 -3.39 9.60 -5.66
C LEU A 103 -2.62 10.59 -6.54
N VAL A 104 -3.29 11.16 -7.56
CA VAL A 104 -2.71 12.20 -8.41
C VAL A 104 -2.35 13.44 -7.60
N HIS A 105 -3.21 13.86 -6.67
CA HIS A 105 -2.95 14.97 -5.75
C HIS A 105 -1.73 14.68 -4.87
N LEU A 106 -1.61 13.49 -4.28
CA LEU A 106 -0.42 13.11 -3.53
C LEU A 106 0.86 13.22 -4.39
N HIS A 107 0.80 12.73 -5.63
CA HIS A 107 1.92 12.75 -6.57
C HIS A 107 2.22 14.13 -7.19
N SER A 108 1.39 15.15 -6.95
CA SER A 108 1.63 16.52 -7.42
C SER A 108 2.29 17.41 -6.38
N ILE A 109 2.40 16.95 -5.12
CA ILE A 109 3.03 17.70 -4.04
C ILE A 109 4.52 17.89 -4.32
N ASP A 110 4.97 19.13 -4.22
CA ASP A 110 6.40 19.47 -4.19
C ASP A 110 7.00 18.99 -2.87
N TYR A 111 7.66 17.83 -2.92
CA TYR A 111 8.27 17.20 -1.74
C TYR A 111 9.44 18.01 -1.19
N GLU A 112 10.10 18.85 -1.99
CA GLU A 112 11.21 19.69 -1.54
C GLU A 112 10.67 20.86 -0.73
N ALA A 113 9.66 21.56 -1.26
CA ALA A 113 8.96 22.62 -0.55
C ALA A 113 8.24 22.12 0.71
N ALA A 114 7.77 20.86 0.71
CA ALA A 114 7.21 20.22 1.89
C ALA A 114 8.25 19.90 2.98
N GLY A 115 9.55 20.00 2.69
CA GLY A 115 10.64 19.65 3.61
C GLY A 115 10.89 18.14 3.70
N LEU A 116 10.55 17.39 2.66
CA LEU A 116 10.67 15.92 2.59
C LEU A 116 11.80 15.46 1.64
N ALA A 117 12.66 16.38 1.19
CA ALA A 117 13.77 16.07 0.28
C ALA A 117 14.70 14.96 0.80
N GLU A 118 14.92 14.88 2.12
CA GLU A 118 15.77 13.87 2.77
C GLU A 118 15.23 12.43 2.65
N LEU A 119 13.94 12.26 2.31
CA LEU A 119 13.38 10.94 2.02
C LEU A 119 13.90 10.37 0.69
N LYS A 120 14.43 11.20 -0.21
CA LYS A 120 14.98 10.76 -1.48
C LYS A 120 16.28 9.98 -1.25
N ARG A 121 16.33 8.77 -1.80
CA ARG A 121 17.52 7.91 -1.75
C ARG A 121 18.26 7.98 -3.07
N GLU A 122 19.59 7.88 -3.00
CA GLU A 122 20.47 7.89 -4.17
C GLU A 122 20.25 6.69 -5.09
N GLY A 123 20.51 6.91 -6.39
CA GLY A 123 20.29 5.93 -7.46
C GLY A 123 18.85 5.89 -7.96
N GLN A 124 18.59 4.93 -8.85
CA GLN A 124 17.28 4.75 -9.48
C GLN A 124 16.30 4.05 -8.53
N TYR A 125 15.16 4.68 -8.27
CA TYR A 125 14.13 4.16 -7.38
C TYR A 125 13.62 2.80 -7.83
N THR A 126 13.27 2.69 -9.11
CA THR A 126 12.67 1.49 -9.69
C THR A 126 13.61 0.28 -9.59
N GLU A 127 14.91 0.49 -9.87
CA GLU A 127 15.94 -0.55 -9.70
C GLU A 127 16.05 -1.02 -8.25
N ARG A 128 16.17 -0.08 -7.29
CA ARG A 128 16.26 -0.42 -5.87
C ARG A 128 15.06 -1.22 -5.39
N GLN A 129 13.86 -0.89 -5.87
CA GLN A 129 12.65 -1.64 -5.52
C GLN A 129 12.70 -3.06 -6.07
N VAL A 130 12.97 -3.25 -7.36
CA VAL A 130 13.05 -4.59 -7.98
C VAL A 130 14.09 -5.47 -7.29
N MET A 131 15.30 -4.94 -7.07
CA MET A 131 16.38 -5.69 -6.42
C MET A 131 16.08 -5.97 -4.94
N GLY A 132 15.52 -4.99 -4.22
CA GLY A 132 15.19 -5.11 -2.81
C GLY A 132 14.06 -6.11 -2.54
N TRP A 133 13.01 -6.13 -3.37
CA TRP A 133 11.94 -7.13 -3.28
C TRP A 133 12.42 -8.52 -3.72
N SER A 134 13.27 -8.61 -4.74
CA SER A 134 13.88 -9.89 -5.14
C SER A 134 14.72 -10.50 -4.03
N LYS A 135 15.61 -9.70 -3.41
CA LYS A 135 16.39 -10.13 -2.25
C LYS A 135 15.51 -10.61 -1.09
N ARG A 136 14.40 -9.91 -0.82
CA ARG A 136 13.45 -10.29 0.24
C ARG A 136 12.78 -11.63 -0.06
N TYR A 137 12.33 -11.87 -1.29
CA TYR A 137 11.73 -13.13 -1.69
C TYR A 137 12.68 -14.30 -1.44
N PHE A 138 13.89 -14.25 -2.01
CA PHE A 138 14.87 -15.33 -1.86
C PHE A 138 15.31 -15.52 -0.40
N GLY A 139 15.34 -14.45 0.39
CA GLY A 139 15.62 -14.51 1.83
C GLY A 139 14.49 -15.10 2.69
N SER A 140 13.28 -15.25 2.14
CA SER A 140 12.12 -15.85 2.81
C SER A 140 11.52 -17.04 2.06
N LYS A 141 12.23 -17.58 1.06
CA LYS A 141 11.76 -18.72 0.25
C LYS A 141 11.60 -19.95 1.16
N THR A 142 10.42 -20.56 1.12
CA THR A 142 10.10 -21.82 1.82
C THR A 142 9.96 -22.98 0.83
N ASP A 143 9.38 -22.71 -0.33
CA ASP A 143 9.02 -23.68 -1.37
C ASP A 143 9.57 -23.22 -2.72
N GLU A 144 9.64 -24.12 -3.70
CA GLU A 144 9.93 -23.74 -5.09
C GLU A 144 8.68 -23.19 -5.75
N VAL A 145 8.66 -21.88 -5.98
CA VAL A 145 7.60 -21.17 -6.71
C VAL A 145 8.18 -20.63 -8.01
N LEU A 146 8.27 -21.50 -9.02
CA LEU A 146 8.92 -21.19 -10.30
C LEU A 146 8.35 -19.94 -10.99
N ASP A 147 7.03 -19.72 -10.88
CA ASP A 147 6.38 -18.55 -11.47
C ASP A 147 6.86 -17.22 -10.83
N ILE A 148 7.08 -17.22 -9.52
CA ILE A 148 7.60 -16.02 -8.81
C ILE A 148 9.08 -15.79 -9.14
N GLU A 149 9.85 -16.87 -9.27
CA GLU A 149 11.26 -16.79 -9.66
C GLU A 149 11.43 -16.28 -11.10
N ALA A 150 10.61 -16.78 -12.02
CA ALA A 150 10.53 -16.30 -13.40
C ALA A 150 10.11 -14.82 -13.44
N THR A 151 9.12 -14.43 -12.62
CA THR A 151 8.69 -13.03 -12.49
C THR A 151 9.82 -12.12 -11.98
N SER A 152 10.54 -12.54 -10.93
CA SER A 152 11.69 -11.80 -10.40
C SER A 152 12.78 -11.60 -11.46
N LYS A 153 13.07 -12.63 -12.26
CA LYS A 153 14.03 -12.54 -13.36
C LYS A 153 13.54 -11.58 -14.45
N TRP A 154 12.28 -11.72 -14.87
CA TRP A 154 11.69 -10.86 -15.90
C TRP A 154 11.74 -9.37 -15.52
N LEU A 155 11.45 -9.05 -14.26
CA LEU A 155 11.52 -7.69 -13.72
C LEU A 155 12.95 -7.13 -13.75
N GLN A 156 13.94 -7.92 -13.34
CA GLN A 156 15.35 -7.50 -13.33
C GLN A 156 15.88 -7.21 -14.75
N GLU A 157 15.38 -7.90 -15.76
CA GLU A 157 15.79 -7.71 -17.16
C GLU A 157 15.11 -6.51 -17.84
N ARG A 158 14.08 -5.91 -17.23
CA ARG A 158 13.17 -4.93 -17.89
C ARG A 158 12.93 -3.67 -17.07
N ILE A 159 13.81 -3.37 -16.12
CA ILE A 159 13.70 -2.19 -15.24
C ILE A 159 13.64 -0.91 -16.10
N PRO A 160 12.51 -0.18 -16.14
CA PRO A 160 12.41 1.07 -16.86
C PRO A 160 13.15 2.18 -16.09
N PRO A 161 13.64 3.24 -16.77
CA PRO A 161 14.15 4.43 -16.09
C PRO A 161 13.07 5.06 -15.23
N ASP A 162 13.46 5.74 -14.15
CA ASP A 162 12.48 6.46 -13.32
C ASP A 162 11.76 7.55 -14.14
N SER A 163 10.43 7.55 -14.09
CA SER A 163 9.52 8.49 -14.75
C SER A 163 9.40 9.84 -14.02
N GLY A 164 9.89 9.91 -12.79
CA GLY A 164 9.86 11.11 -11.94
C GLY A 164 10.22 10.81 -10.49
N SER A 165 10.16 11.84 -9.65
CA SER A 165 10.36 11.74 -8.20
C SER A 165 9.23 12.47 -7.50
N VAL A 166 8.37 11.73 -6.82
CA VAL A 166 7.23 12.26 -6.05
C VAL A 166 7.19 11.61 -4.67
N ILE A 167 6.35 12.12 -3.78
CA ILE A 167 5.98 11.40 -2.56
C ILE A 167 5.21 10.15 -2.98
N VAL A 168 5.74 8.96 -2.66
CA VAL A 168 5.05 7.69 -2.89
C VAL A 168 4.63 7.08 -1.56
N HIS A 169 3.39 6.62 -1.49
CA HIS A 169 2.82 5.99 -0.30
C HIS A 169 3.38 4.57 -0.09
N ASN A 170 3.57 3.82 -1.18
CA ASN A 170 3.93 2.40 -1.23
C ASN A 170 2.89 1.40 -0.71
N ASP A 171 1.73 1.86 -0.26
CA ASP A 171 0.63 1.03 0.27
C ASP A 171 -0.75 1.68 0.03
N TYR A 172 -0.91 2.36 -1.11
CA TYR A 172 -2.14 3.09 -1.41
C TYR A 172 -3.25 2.14 -1.89
N LYS A 173 -4.19 1.83 -1.00
CA LYS A 173 -5.32 0.91 -1.22
C LYS A 173 -6.50 1.28 -0.31
N PHE A 174 -7.72 0.85 -0.64
CA PHE A 174 -8.92 1.19 0.13
C PHE A 174 -8.86 0.86 1.62
N ASP A 175 -8.10 -0.16 2.04
CA ASP A 175 -7.88 -0.48 3.47
C ASP A 175 -7.23 0.67 4.26
N ASN A 176 -6.53 1.56 3.56
CA ASN A 176 -5.84 2.73 4.10
C ASN A 176 -6.55 4.05 3.74
N ILE A 177 -7.69 4.00 3.04
CA ILE A 177 -8.49 5.18 2.69
C ILE A 177 -9.65 5.31 3.68
N VAL A 178 -9.75 6.50 4.27
CA VAL A 178 -10.87 6.89 5.14
C VAL A 178 -11.81 7.77 4.34
N LEU A 179 -13.03 7.29 4.12
CA LEU A 179 -14.10 7.98 3.43
C LEU A 179 -15.00 8.72 4.42
N ASP A 180 -15.57 9.84 3.97
CA ASP A 180 -16.59 10.56 4.70
C ASP A 180 -17.85 9.68 4.86
N PRO A 181 -18.41 9.54 6.07
CA PRO A 181 -19.62 8.75 6.28
C PRO A 181 -20.85 9.23 5.51
N ASP A 182 -20.92 10.52 5.19
CA ASP A 182 -22.07 11.15 4.53
C ASP A 182 -21.86 11.29 3.01
N ASP A 183 -20.63 11.10 2.52
CA ASP A 183 -20.27 11.25 1.11
C ASP A 183 -19.06 10.38 0.74
N SER A 184 -19.33 9.19 0.19
CA SER A 184 -18.29 8.22 -0.19
C SER A 184 -17.30 8.73 -1.24
N SER A 185 -17.62 9.80 -2.00
CA SER A 185 -16.69 10.43 -2.92
C SER A 185 -15.61 11.28 -2.21
N LYS A 186 -15.81 11.61 -0.93
CA LYS A 186 -14.84 12.40 -0.15
C LYS A 186 -13.88 11.51 0.62
N ILE A 187 -12.61 11.57 0.21
CA ILE A 187 -11.51 11.00 0.99
C ILE A 187 -11.09 12.02 2.06
N ILE A 188 -11.32 11.67 3.32
CA ILE A 188 -11.00 12.49 4.50
C ILE A 188 -9.73 12.00 5.22
N GLY A 189 -9.16 10.87 4.81
CA GLY A 189 -7.92 10.35 5.38
C GLY A 189 -7.21 9.34 4.49
N VAL A 190 -5.89 9.35 4.52
CA VAL A 190 -5.00 8.31 3.99
C VAL A 190 -4.07 7.87 5.10
N LEU A 191 -4.07 6.58 5.43
CA LEU A 191 -3.40 6.00 6.58
C LEU A 191 -2.17 5.19 6.20
N ASP A 192 -1.33 4.89 7.20
CA ASP A 192 -0.18 4.00 7.10
C ASP A 192 0.99 4.47 6.23
N TRP A 193 1.60 5.57 6.67
CA TRP A 193 2.74 6.24 6.01
C TRP A 193 4.10 5.62 6.35
N GLU A 194 4.14 4.39 6.90
CA GLU A 194 5.39 3.78 7.38
C GLU A 194 6.38 3.44 6.23
N MET A 195 5.86 3.20 5.02
CA MET A 195 6.66 2.89 3.82
C MET A 195 6.88 4.09 2.90
N THR A 196 6.43 5.28 3.30
CA THR A 196 6.52 6.48 2.46
C THR A 196 7.95 6.89 2.21
N THR A 197 8.22 7.32 0.97
CA THR A 197 9.53 7.78 0.52
C THR A 197 9.37 8.69 -0.71
N ILE A 198 10.47 9.23 -1.24
CA ILE A 198 10.47 9.80 -2.60
C ILE A 198 10.81 8.70 -3.60
N GLY A 199 10.01 8.59 -4.66
CA GLY A 199 10.16 7.55 -5.66
C GLY A 199 9.39 7.81 -6.95
N ASP A 200 9.38 6.80 -7.80
CA ASP A 200 8.67 6.82 -9.08
C ASP A 200 7.15 6.71 -8.86
N PRO A 201 6.33 7.66 -9.36
CA PRO A 201 4.88 7.62 -9.21
C PRO A 201 4.22 6.35 -9.80
N LEU A 202 4.79 5.80 -10.88
CA LEU A 202 4.22 4.64 -11.58
C LEU A 202 4.42 3.35 -10.80
N MET A 203 5.43 3.28 -9.93
CA MET A 203 5.60 2.15 -9.00
C MET A 203 4.53 2.16 -7.89
N ASP A 204 4.07 3.36 -7.48
CA ASP A 204 2.99 3.50 -6.51
C ASP A 204 1.62 3.24 -7.15
N LEU A 205 1.39 3.75 -8.37
CA LEU A 205 0.23 3.38 -9.20
C LEU A 205 0.17 1.86 -9.44
N GLY A 206 1.29 1.25 -9.85
CA GLY A 206 1.39 -0.19 -10.05
C GLY A 206 1.00 -0.94 -8.79
N THR A 207 1.50 -0.50 -7.62
CA THR A 207 1.12 -1.06 -6.32
C THR A 207 -0.40 -0.96 -6.09
N ALA A 208 -1.02 0.19 -6.33
CA ALA A 208 -2.46 0.37 -6.23
C ALA A 208 -3.24 -0.56 -7.18
N LEU A 209 -2.77 -0.74 -8.42
CA LEU A 209 -3.34 -1.70 -9.38
C LEU A 209 -3.20 -3.15 -8.91
N GLY A 210 -2.10 -3.50 -8.22
CA GLY A 210 -1.92 -4.83 -7.62
C GLY A 210 -2.93 -5.13 -6.51
N TYR A 211 -3.38 -4.12 -5.78
CA TYR A 211 -4.46 -4.23 -4.78
C TYR A 211 -5.87 -4.19 -5.40
N TRP A 212 -5.99 -3.79 -6.66
CA TRP A 212 -7.29 -3.62 -7.31
C TRP A 212 -7.80 -4.92 -7.90
N ALA A 213 -8.69 -5.59 -7.18
CA ALA A 213 -9.29 -6.84 -7.61
C ALA A 213 -10.39 -6.63 -8.67
N GLU A 214 -10.41 -7.48 -9.68
CA GLU A 214 -11.51 -7.63 -10.64
C GLU A 214 -12.25 -8.97 -10.42
N ASN A 215 -13.48 -9.12 -10.94
CA ASN A 215 -14.32 -10.29 -10.66
C ASN A 215 -13.71 -11.60 -11.17
N GLU A 216 -12.98 -11.53 -12.27
CA GLU A 216 -12.32 -12.65 -12.95
C GLU A 216 -11.00 -13.07 -12.27
N ASP A 217 -10.53 -12.32 -11.27
CA ASP A 217 -9.34 -12.68 -10.51
C ASP A 217 -9.59 -13.90 -9.59
N GLU A 218 -8.52 -14.61 -9.24
CA GLU A 218 -8.55 -15.75 -8.31
C GLU A 218 -9.12 -15.38 -6.93
N ASP A 219 -9.89 -16.29 -6.34
CA ASP A 219 -10.51 -16.10 -5.02
C ASP A 219 -9.45 -15.90 -3.92
N GLU A 220 -8.30 -16.59 -4.03
CA GLU A 220 -7.15 -16.42 -3.13
C GLU A 220 -6.61 -14.99 -3.12
N ILE A 221 -6.75 -14.25 -4.23
CA ILE A 221 -6.32 -12.86 -4.33
C ILE A 221 -7.43 -11.94 -3.84
N LYS A 222 -8.68 -12.16 -4.26
CA LYS A 222 -9.83 -11.32 -3.91
C LYS A 222 -10.10 -11.26 -2.39
N VAL A 223 -9.87 -12.36 -1.67
CA VAL A 223 -10.19 -12.47 -0.23
C VAL A 223 -9.44 -11.47 0.67
N VAL A 224 -8.34 -10.90 0.20
CA VAL A 224 -7.56 -9.89 0.94
C VAL A 224 -7.68 -8.48 0.38
N GLN A 225 -8.42 -8.29 -0.71
CA GLN A 225 -8.65 -6.97 -1.31
C GLN A 225 -9.99 -6.41 -0.89
N SER A 226 -10.18 -5.10 -1.10
CA SER A 226 -11.45 -4.45 -0.80
C SER A 226 -12.58 -5.04 -1.65
N PHE A 227 -13.73 -5.34 -1.03
CA PHE A 227 -14.90 -5.83 -1.78
C PHE A 227 -15.40 -4.80 -2.80
N LEU A 228 -15.10 -3.52 -2.58
CA LEU A 228 -15.62 -2.40 -3.36
C LEU A 228 -15.18 -2.47 -4.82
N THR A 229 -13.95 -2.93 -5.09
CA THR A 229 -13.38 -2.92 -6.45
C THR A 229 -14.02 -3.95 -7.39
N THR A 230 -14.76 -4.92 -6.84
CA THR A 230 -15.44 -5.97 -7.61
C THR A 230 -16.95 -5.71 -7.77
N LEU A 231 -17.49 -4.65 -7.18
CA LEU A 231 -18.91 -4.33 -7.29
C LEU A 231 -19.27 -3.69 -8.64
N PRO A 232 -20.52 -3.85 -9.12
CA PRO A 232 -21.02 -3.09 -10.26
C PRO A 232 -20.84 -1.57 -10.04
N GLY A 233 -20.30 -0.88 -11.05
CA GLY A 233 -19.95 0.54 -10.99
C GLY A 233 -18.48 0.82 -10.67
N ALA A 234 -17.75 -0.14 -10.09
CA ALA A 234 -16.32 0.01 -9.85
C ALA A 234 -15.55 0.09 -11.18
N LEU A 235 -14.51 0.93 -11.20
CA LEU A 235 -13.58 0.97 -12.33
C LEU A 235 -12.82 -0.35 -12.43
N ASN A 236 -12.55 -0.81 -13.64
CA ASN A 236 -11.54 -1.84 -13.85
C ASN A 236 -10.12 -1.23 -13.81
N ARG A 237 -9.09 -2.07 -13.76
CA ARG A 237 -7.69 -1.61 -13.64
C ARG A 237 -7.22 -0.77 -14.82
N GLN A 238 -7.71 -1.04 -16.03
CA GLN A 238 -7.36 -0.25 -17.20
C GLN A 238 -8.00 1.15 -17.11
N GLU A 239 -9.28 1.22 -16.75
CA GLU A 239 -9.97 2.51 -16.52
C GLU A 239 -9.30 3.33 -15.40
N LEU A 240 -8.85 2.68 -14.33
CA LEU A 240 -8.10 3.32 -13.25
C LEU A 240 -6.77 3.92 -13.76
N ALA A 241 -6.00 3.14 -14.52
CA ALA A 241 -4.74 3.58 -15.10
C ALA A 241 -4.93 4.72 -16.11
N ASP A 242 -5.94 4.62 -16.98
CA ASP A 242 -6.27 5.64 -17.98
C ASP A 242 -6.70 6.96 -17.31
N LEU A 243 -7.53 6.87 -16.25
CA LEU A 243 -7.92 8.04 -15.47
C LEU A 243 -6.71 8.67 -14.78
N TYR A 244 -5.81 7.87 -14.21
CA TYR A 244 -4.59 8.38 -13.61
C TYR A 244 -3.71 9.10 -14.65
N ALA A 245 -3.51 8.51 -15.84
CA ALA A 245 -2.74 9.12 -16.91
C ALA A 245 -3.33 10.46 -17.34
N SER A 246 -4.66 10.52 -17.51
CA SER A 246 -5.39 11.73 -17.88
C SER A 246 -5.29 12.83 -16.83
N GLU A 247 -5.59 12.52 -15.56
CA GLU A 247 -5.62 13.50 -14.46
C GLU A 247 -4.22 13.99 -14.09
N SER A 248 -3.20 13.11 -14.15
CA SER A 248 -1.82 13.50 -13.83
C SER A 248 -1.06 14.13 -15.01
N GLY A 249 -1.57 13.99 -16.23
CA GLY A 249 -0.85 14.36 -17.45
C GLY A 249 0.42 13.52 -17.71
N ARG A 250 0.58 12.39 -17.01
CA ARG A 250 1.77 11.53 -17.11
C ARG A 250 1.51 10.36 -18.05
N PRO A 251 2.36 10.12 -19.06
CA PRO A 251 2.30 8.88 -19.81
C PRO A 251 2.69 7.71 -18.91
N ILE A 252 2.10 6.53 -19.16
CA ILE A 252 2.41 5.30 -18.44
C ILE A 252 2.99 4.28 -19.43
N PRO A 253 4.24 4.47 -19.90
CA PRO A 253 4.88 3.47 -20.74
C PRO A 253 5.05 2.18 -19.95
N GLU A 254 4.91 1.02 -20.59
CA GLU A 254 5.14 -0.29 -19.94
C GLU A 254 4.26 -0.53 -18.69
N LEU A 255 2.98 -0.14 -18.73
CA LEU A 255 2.02 -0.33 -17.62
C LEU A 255 2.04 -1.75 -17.02
N THR A 256 2.20 -2.77 -17.88
CA THR A 256 2.35 -4.17 -17.48
C THR A 256 3.53 -4.37 -16.52
N PHE A 257 4.68 -3.72 -16.73
CA PHE A 257 5.83 -3.82 -15.83
C PHE A 257 5.47 -3.41 -14.40
N TYR A 258 4.82 -2.26 -14.23
CA TYR A 258 4.46 -1.74 -12.91
C TYR A 258 3.44 -2.62 -12.20
N TYR A 259 2.49 -3.18 -12.96
CA TYR A 259 1.52 -4.14 -12.42
C TYR A 259 2.16 -5.47 -12.04
N VAL A 260 3.02 -6.03 -12.88
CA VAL A 260 3.78 -7.27 -12.58
C VAL A 260 4.69 -7.06 -11.37
N PHE A 261 5.35 -5.90 -11.25
CA PHE A 261 6.11 -5.54 -10.07
C PHE A 261 5.24 -5.55 -8.80
N ALA A 262 4.02 -5.01 -8.88
CA ALA A 262 3.10 -5.00 -7.76
C ALA A 262 2.66 -6.42 -7.35
N LEU A 263 2.26 -7.26 -8.32
CA LEU A 263 1.92 -8.66 -8.03
C LEU A 263 3.09 -9.41 -7.40
N PHE A 264 4.31 -9.20 -7.91
CA PHE A 264 5.53 -9.76 -7.32
C PHE A 264 5.73 -9.25 -5.89
N LYS A 265 5.67 -7.95 -5.65
CA LYS A 265 5.77 -7.32 -4.32
C LYS A 265 4.76 -7.91 -3.34
N LEU A 266 3.50 -8.08 -3.76
CA LEU A 266 2.46 -8.72 -2.94
C LEU A 266 2.83 -10.16 -2.60
N ALA A 267 3.29 -10.94 -3.59
CA ALA A 267 3.71 -12.31 -3.37
C ALA A 267 4.86 -12.39 -2.37
N VAL A 268 5.83 -11.47 -2.44
CA VAL A 268 6.93 -11.39 -1.47
C VAL A 268 6.41 -11.06 -0.06
N ILE A 269 5.48 -10.12 0.09
CA ILE A 269 4.90 -9.77 1.39
C ILE A 269 4.22 -11.00 2.01
N VAL A 270 3.39 -11.68 1.22
CA VAL A 270 2.67 -12.90 1.66
C VAL A 270 3.66 -14.01 1.99
N GLN A 271 4.68 -14.22 1.15
CA GLN A 271 5.76 -15.19 1.38
C GLN A 271 6.51 -14.92 2.68
N GLN A 272 6.78 -13.66 3.03
CA GLN A 272 7.46 -13.31 4.29
C GLN A 272 6.59 -13.62 5.53
N ILE A 273 5.27 -13.46 5.42
CA ILE A 273 4.34 -13.85 6.49
C ILE A 273 4.28 -15.37 6.60
N TYR A 274 4.13 -16.07 5.47
CA TYR A 274 4.14 -17.54 5.42
C TYR A 274 5.45 -18.12 5.97
N TYR A 275 6.60 -17.58 5.58
CA TYR A 275 7.90 -17.97 6.09
C TYR A 275 7.96 -17.96 7.62
N ARG A 276 7.43 -16.92 8.27
CA ARG A 276 7.37 -16.86 9.74
C ARG A 276 6.52 -17.97 10.32
N TYR A 277 5.38 -18.28 9.71
CA TYR A 277 4.52 -19.38 10.14
C TYR A 277 5.22 -20.74 9.94
N HIS A 278 5.79 -20.97 8.76
CA HIS A 278 6.53 -22.17 8.40
C HIS A 278 7.72 -22.43 9.34
N GLN A 279 8.41 -21.38 9.80
CA GLN A 279 9.50 -21.48 10.77
C GLN A 279 9.03 -21.58 12.24
N GLY A 280 7.71 -21.62 12.50
CA GLY A 280 7.16 -21.67 13.85
C GLY A 280 7.32 -20.37 14.66
N LEU A 281 7.70 -19.26 14.01
CA LEU A 281 7.84 -17.93 14.64
C LEU A 281 6.48 -17.26 14.91
N THR A 282 5.41 -17.78 14.32
CA THR A 282 4.02 -17.46 14.60
C THR A 282 3.19 -18.73 14.46
N GLN A 283 2.12 -18.86 15.24
CA GLN A 283 1.23 -20.02 15.23
C GLN A 283 -0.18 -19.69 14.72
N ASP A 284 -0.37 -18.50 14.15
CA ASP A 284 -1.67 -18.07 13.64
C ASP A 284 -2.11 -18.96 12.46
N PRO A 285 -3.20 -19.73 12.59
CA PRO A 285 -3.62 -20.69 11.58
C PRO A 285 -4.05 -20.01 10.28
N ARG A 286 -4.37 -18.70 10.30
CA ARG A 286 -4.69 -17.94 9.08
C ARG A 286 -3.50 -17.87 8.11
N PHE A 287 -2.28 -17.97 8.63
CA PHE A 287 -1.07 -17.89 7.80
C PHE A 287 -0.70 -19.23 7.15
N ALA A 288 -1.31 -20.35 7.56
CA ALA A 288 -0.98 -21.67 7.04
C ALA A 288 -1.26 -21.83 5.53
N LYS A 289 -2.26 -21.11 5.01
CA LYS A 289 -2.68 -21.15 3.61
C LYS A 289 -2.14 -20.00 2.76
N MET A 290 -1.28 -19.15 3.33
CA MET A 290 -0.73 -18.01 2.60
C MET A 290 0.14 -18.42 1.41
N ILE A 291 0.71 -19.63 1.42
CA ILE A 291 1.46 -20.17 0.28
C ILE A 291 0.59 -20.31 -0.98
N ASP A 292 -0.71 -20.64 -0.83
CA ASP A 292 -1.64 -20.75 -1.97
C ASP A 292 -1.80 -19.42 -2.70
N MET A 293 -1.81 -18.32 -1.94
CA MET A 293 -1.85 -16.96 -2.49
C MET A 293 -0.54 -16.57 -3.17
N VAL A 294 0.62 -17.04 -2.68
CA VAL A 294 1.91 -16.85 -3.37
C VAL A 294 1.88 -17.54 -4.74
N TYR A 295 1.37 -18.78 -4.82
CA TYR A 295 1.19 -19.47 -6.10
C TYR A 295 0.21 -18.74 -7.03
N ALA A 296 -0.92 -18.27 -6.52
CA ALA A 296 -1.91 -17.52 -7.31
C ALA A 296 -1.31 -16.23 -7.89
N LEU A 297 -0.59 -15.45 -7.07
CA LEU A 297 0.08 -14.22 -7.51
C LEU A 297 1.19 -14.50 -8.54
N GLY A 298 1.91 -15.63 -8.40
CA GLY A 298 2.90 -16.08 -9.38
C GLY A 298 2.26 -16.35 -10.75
N LYS A 299 1.21 -17.18 -10.78
CA LYS A 299 0.47 -17.49 -12.02
C LYS A 299 -0.11 -16.23 -12.66
N LYS A 300 -0.71 -15.34 -11.86
CA LYS A 300 -1.25 -14.07 -12.35
C LYS A 300 -0.17 -13.18 -12.95
N SER A 301 1.01 -13.13 -12.32
CA SER A 301 2.16 -12.40 -12.85
C SER A 301 2.61 -12.95 -14.21
N GLN A 302 2.70 -14.28 -14.35
CA GLN A 302 3.07 -14.91 -15.63
C GLN A 302 2.04 -14.63 -16.72
N ARG A 303 0.73 -14.73 -16.43
CA ARG A 303 -0.32 -14.38 -17.40
C ARG A 303 -0.24 -12.92 -17.87
N ALA A 304 -0.01 -11.99 -16.93
CA ALA A 304 0.16 -10.57 -17.27
C ALA A 304 1.40 -10.35 -18.16
N ILE A 305 2.51 -11.04 -17.88
CA ILE A 305 3.72 -11.01 -18.72
C ILE A 305 3.45 -11.55 -20.13
N GLU A 306 2.82 -12.71 -20.24
CA GLU A 306 2.57 -13.39 -21.52
C GLU A 306 1.60 -12.62 -22.42
N SER A 307 0.54 -12.06 -21.83
CA SER A 307 -0.48 -11.29 -22.54
C SER A 307 -0.07 -9.83 -22.79
N ASN A 308 0.97 -9.35 -22.11
CA ASN A 308 1.30 -7.93 -21.98
C ASN A 308 0.07 -7.07 -21.62
N SER A 309 -0.73 -7.57 -20.67
CA SER A 309 -1.98 -6.96 -20.24
C SER A 309 -2.05 -6.96 -18.72
N ILE A 310 -2.67 -5.92 -18.17
CA ILE A 310 -3.04 -5.93 -16.76
C ILE A 310 -4.37 -6.63 -16.55
N ARG A 311 -5.30 -6.59 -17.53
CA ARG A 311 -6.65 -7.22 -17.46
C ARG A 311 -6.56 -8.76 -17.40
N PRO A 312 -7.52 -9.42 -16.71
CA PRO A 312 -7.53 -10.87 -16.48
C PRO A 312 -7.44 -11.72 -17.75
#